data_AF-A0A7W1SYZ7-F1
#
_entry.id   AF-A0A7W1SYZ7-F1
#
_cell.length_a   1.000
_cell.length_b   1.000
_cell.length_c   1.000
_cell.angle_alpha   90.00
_cell.angle_beta   90.00
_cell.angle_gamma   90.00
#
_symmetry.space_group_name_H-M   'P 1'
#
loop_
_entity.id
_entity.type
_entity.pdbx_description
1 polymer ?
#
loop_
_entity_poly.entity_id
_entity_poly.type
_entity_poly.pdbx_seq_one_letter_code
_entity_poly.pdbx_strand_id
1 'polypeptide(L)'
;MDRVQAYGNTGEPDANRAESTEEARKIRRLQVMMSMVMSVIGQDPNLTLEEASELVAGAKRAALAMFPDKELAYDIIYRPRLKRLMNERFHLQ
;
A
#
# COMPACT_ATOMS: atom_id res chain seq x y z
N MET A 1 21.92 -18.88 52.11
CA MET A 1 21.25 -19.42 50.91
C MET A 1 19.86 -18.83 50.90
N ASP A 2 19.56 -17.94 49.96
CA ASP A 2 18.19 -17.72 49.48
C ASP A 2 18.27 -16.93 48.17
N ARG A 3 18.45 -17.67 47.08
CA ARG A 3 18.26 -17.19 45.72
C ARG A 3 16.79 -17.44 45.39
N VAL A 4 15.96 -16.40 45.46
CA VAL A 4 14.67 -16.38 44.77
C VAL A 4 14.78 -15.42 43.59
N GLN A 5 15.12 -16.05 42.48
CA GLN A 5 15.02 -15.54 41.12
C GLN A 5 13.53 -15.36 40.80
N ALA A 6 13.08 -14.14 40.56
CA ALA A 6 11.77 -13.87 39.96
C ALA A 6 11.95 -12.88 38.80
N TYR A 7 12.53 -13.38 37.70
CA TYR A 7 12.39 -12.77 36.39
C TYR A 7 11.43 -13.63 35.58
N GLY A 8 10.32 -13.04 35.16
CA GLY A 8 9.29 -13.72 34.39
C GLY A 8 8.20 -12.78 33.87
N ASN A 9 8.58 -11.60 33.42
CA ASN A 9 7.72 -10.76 32.59
C ASN A 9 7.70 -11.34 31.17
N THR A 10 6.65 -12.06 30.76
CA THR A 10 6.45 -12.37 29.33
C THR A 10 4.98 -12.70 29.02
N GLY A 11 4.17 -11.66 28.83
CA GLY A 11 2.82 -11.76 28.24
C GLY A 11 2.65 -11.05 26.89
N GLU A 12 3.66 -10.29 26.43
CA GLU A 12 3.49 -9.35 25.30
C GLU A 12 4.25 -9.63 23.97
N PRO A 13 4.90 -10.78 23.69
CA PRO A 13 5.63 -10.95 22.42
C PRO A 13 4.78 -11.38 21.21
N ASP A 14 3.59 -11.97 21.40
CA ASP A 14 2.82 -12.57 20.30
C ASP A 14 1.93 -11.56 19.54
N ALA A 15 1.30 -10.62 20.24
CA ALA A 15 0.42 -9.62 19.63
C ALA A 15 1.17 -8.68 18.66
N ASN A 16 2.37 -8.23 19.05
CA ASN A 16 3.20 -7.33 18.24
C ASN A 16 3.74 -8.02 16.95
N ARG A 17 4.08 -9.31 17.04
CA ARG A 17 4.48 -10.09 15.85
C ARG A 17 3.32 -10.31 14.90
N ALA A 18 2.13 -10.64 15.43
CA ALA A 18 0.94 -10.81 14.62
C ALA A 18 0.57 -9.53 13.86
N GLU A 19 0.57 -8.39 14.55
CA GLU A 19 0.31 -7.06 13.96
C GLU A 19 1.32 -6.71 12.85
N SER A 20 2.61 -6.95 13.11
CA SER A 20 3.67 -6.76 12.11
C SER A 20 3.50 -7.65 10.88
N THR A 21 3.05 -8.90 11.07
CA THR A 21 2.83 -9.84 9.94
C THR A 21 1.60 -9.46 9.12
N GLU A 22 0.54 -8.96 9.75
CA GLU A 22 -0.64 -8.46 9.03
C GLU A 22 -0.31 -7.20 8.24
N GLU A 23 0.48 -6.29 8.82
CA GLU A 23 0.94 -5.10 8.12
C GLU A 23 1.80 -5.46 6.90
N ALA A 24 2.77 -6.37 7.07
CA ALA A 24 3.58 -6.87 5.95
C ALA A 24 2.71 -7.50 4.84
N ARG A 25 1.65 -8.23 5.22
CA ARG A 25 0.70 -8.81 4.28
C ARG A 25 -0.10 -7.75 3.53
N LYS A 26 -0.58 -6.71 4.22
CA LYS A 26 -1.26 -5.56 3.59
C LYS A 26 -0.32 -4.83 2.63
N ILE A 27 0.94 -4.62 3.00
CA ILE A 27 1.95 -3.97 2.15
C ILE A 27 2.16 -4.79 0.88
N ARG A 28 2.32 -6.12 1.01
CA ARG A 28 2.51 -6.99 -0.15
C ARG A 28 1.29 -6.97 -1.08
N ARG A 29 0.07 -6.98 -0.52
CA ARG A 29 -1.18 -6.86 -1.30
C ARG A 29 -1.25 -5.53 -2.04
N LEU A 30 -0.94 -4.43 -1.36
CA LEU A 30 -0.90 -3.10 -1.96
C LEU A 30 0.12 -3.02 -3.11
N GLN A 31 1.32 -3.57 -2.91
CA GLN A 31 2.36 -3.60 -3.95
C GLN A 31 1.88 -4.34 -5.20
N VAL A 32 1.27 -5.52 -5.04
CA VAL A 32 0.74 -6.31 -6.17
C VAL A 32 -0.38 -5.55 -6.89
N MET A 33 -1.33 -4.98 -6.14
CA MET A 33 -2.41 -4.16 -6.71
C MET A 33 -1.86 -2.96 -7.49
N MET A 34 -0.89 -2.24 -6.93
CA MET A 34 -0.31 -1.07 -7.60
C MET A 34 0.44 -1.46 -8.86
N SER A 35 1.18 -2.58 -8.85
CA SER A 35 1.80 -3.11 -10.06
C SER A 35 0.76 -3.46 -11.13
N MET A 36 -0.38 -4.04 -10.75
CA MET A 36 -1.47 -4.34 -11.68
C MET A 36 -2.07 -3.06 -12.27
N VAL A 37 -2.40 -2.07 -11.43
CA VAL A 37 -2.95 -0.77 -11.89
C VAL A 37 -1.99 -0.08 -12.85
N MET A 38 -0.70 -0.04 -12.53
CA MET A 38 0.32 0.53 -13.42
C MET A 38 0.44 -0.24 -14.74
N SER A 39 0.34 -1.58 -14.69
CA SER A 39 0.38 -2.42 -15.90
C SER A 39 -0.80 -2.13 -16.81
N VAL A 40 -2.02 -2.07 -16.28
CA VAL A 40 -3.25 -1.80 -17.06
C VAL A 40 -3.16 -0.42 -17.70
N ILE A 41 -2.85 0.62 -16.93
CA ILE A 41 -2.74 1.99 -17.47
C ILE A 41 -1.64 2.09 -18.53
N GLY A 42 -0.50 1.44 -18.32
CA GLY A 42 0.64 1.54 -19.23
C GLY A 42 0.52 0.70 -20.51
N GLN A 43 -0.26 -0.39 -20.50
CA GLN A 43 -0.22 -1.40 -21.56
C GLN A 43 -1.52 -1.56 -22.33
N ASP A 44 -2.67 -1.20 -21.78
CA ASP A 44 -3.94 -1.36 -22.49
C ASP A 44 -4.11 -0.26 -23.55
N PRO A 45 -4.11 -0.61 -24.86
CA PRO A 45 -4.26 0.36 -25.94
C PRO A 45 -5.63 1.04 -25.95
N ASN A 46 -6.66 0.38 -25.43
CA ASN A 46 -8.06 0.80 -25.51
C ASN A 46 -8.54 1.54 -24.26
N LEU A 47 -7.73 1.56 -23.20
CA LEU A 47 -8.09 2.21 -21.94
C LEU A 47 -8.21 3.72 -22.14
N THR A 48 -9.36 4.26 -21.79
CA THR A 48 -9.64 5.69 -21.88
C THR A 48 -9.06 6.45 -20.68
N LEU A 49 -8.93 7.78 -20.84
CA LEU A 49 -8.48 8.65 -19.75
C LEU A 49 -9.39 8.57 -18.52
N GLU A 50 -10.70 8.44 -18.73
CA GLU A 50 -11.70 8.34 -17.66
C GLU A 50 -11.53 7.04 -16.88
N GLU A 51 -11.44 5.89 -17.57
CA GLU A 51 -11.22 4.59 -16.95
C GLU A 51 -9.88 4.55 -16.19
N ALA A 52 -8.82 5.09 -16.77
CA ALA A 52 -7.52 5.18 -16.11
C ALA A 52 -7.57 6.07 -14.85
N SER A 53 -8.31 7.17 -14.90
CA SER A 53 -8.53 8.04 -13.73
C SER A 53 -9.31 7.32 -12.63
N GLU A 54 -10.31 6.53 -13.00
CA GLU A 54 -11.09 5.73 -12.05
C GLU A 54 -10.25 4.61 -11.42
N LEU A 55 -9.35 3.97 -12.19
CA LEU A 55 -8.38 3.01 -11.65
C LEU A 55 -7.45 3.65 -10.62
N VAL A 56 -6.95 4.86 -10.88
CA VAL A 56 -6.12 5.63 -9.94
C VAL A 56 -6.91 5.98 -8.67
N ALA A 57 -8.14 6.48 -8.82
CA ALA A 57 -9.00 6.81 -7.70
C ALA A 57 -9.34 5.57 -6.86
N GLY A 58 -9.67 4.46 -7.50
CA GLY A 58 -9.92 3.16 -6.86
C GLY A 58 -8.71 2.65 -6.10
N ALA A 59 -7.51 2.74 -6.70
CA ALA A 59 -6.26 2.35 -6.06
C ALA A 59 -5.97 3.18 -4.81
N LYS A 60 -6.22 4.50 -4.84
CA LYS A 60 -6.11 5.36 -3.65
C LYS A 60 -7.10 4.95 -2.57
N ARG A 61 -8.39 4.77 -2.91
CA ARG A 61 -9.41 4.33 -1.93
C ARG A 61 -9.05 3.01 -1.28
N ALA A 62 -8.55 2.04 -2.05
CA ALA A 62 -8.13 0.75 -1.53
C ALA A 62 -6.90 0.87 -0.61
N ALA A 63 -5.92 1.72 -0.96
CA ALA A 63 -4.76 1.98 -0.11
C ALA A 63 -5.17 2.59 1.24
N LEU A 64 -6.06 3.59 1.23
CA LEU A 64 -6.56 4.24 2.44
C LEU A 64 -7.46 3.31 3.27
N ALA A 65 -8.22 2.42 2.65
CA ALA A 65 -8.99 1.41 3.38
C ALA A 65 -8.08 0.39 4.10
N MET A 66 -6.92 0.04 3.50
CA MET A 66 -5.94 -0.84 4.14
C MET A 66 -5.08 -0.13 5.20
N PHE A 67 -4.84 1.17 5.00
CA PHE A 67 -3.99 2.02 5.83
C PHE A 67 -4.60 3.42 6.04
N PRO A 68 -5.62 3.56 6.91
CA PRO A 68 -6.37 4.82 7.08
C PRO A 68 -5.48 6.02 7.44
N ASP A 69 -4.45 5.81 8.27
CA ASP A 69 -3.58 6.88 8.76
C ASP A 69 -2.31 7.09 7.91
N LYS A 70 -2.23 6.46 6.73
CA LYS A 70 -1.01 6.48 5.88
C LYS A 70 -1.21 7.16 4.53
N GLU A 71 -2.15 8.11 4.43
CA GLU A 71 -2.39 8.88 3.20
C GLU A 71 -1.14 9.61 2.70
N LEU A 72 -0.41 10.28 3.60
CA LEU A 72 0.81 11.01 3.24
C LEU A 72 1.87 10.07 2.63
N ALA A 73 2.01 8.86 3.17
CA ALA A 73 2.94 7.88 2.62
C ALA A 73 2.52 7.42 1.21
N TYR A 74 1.22 7.19 1.00
CA TYR A 74 0.68 6.90 -0.34
C TYR A 74 0.99 8.03 -1.33
N ASP A 75 0.77 9.28 -0.91
CA ASP A 75 0.97 10.47 -1.75
C ASP A 75 2.45 10.68 -2.11
N ILE A 76 3.38 10.34 -1.22
CA ILE A 76 4.81 10.42 -1.52
C ILE A 76 5.25 9.28 -2.45
N ILE A 77 4.75 8.06 -2.25
CA ILE A 77 5.26 6.87 -2.94
C ILE A 77 4.60 6.64 -4.31
N TYR A 78 3.27 6.78 -4.40
CA TYR A 78 2.49 6.32 -5.54
C TYR A 78 1.96 7.46 -6.42
N ARG A 79 1.49 8.56 -5.82
CA ARG A 79 0.95 9.70 -6.59
C ARG A 79 1.91 10.22 -7.66
N PRO A 80 3.21 10.47 -7.41
CA PRO A 80 4.11 10.95 -8.47
C PRO A 80 4.29 9.94 -9.61
N ARG A 81 4.30 8.63 -9.29
CA ARG A 81 4.45 7.56 -10.28
C ARG A 81 3.23 7.46 -11.18
N LEU A 82 2.04 7.48 -10.57
CA LEU A 82 0.77 7.44 -11.29
C LEU A 82 0.57 8.71 -12.12
N LYS A 83 0.89 9.89 -11.59
CA LYS A 83 0.83 11.15 -12.36
C LYS A 83 1.73 11.08 -13.59
N ARG A 84 2.98 10.64 -13.45
CA ARG A 84 3.90 10.51 -14.58
C ARG A 84 3.34 9.53 -15.63
N LEU A 85 2.86 8.37 -15.18
CA LEU A 85 2.29 7.36 -16.06
C LEU A 85 1.08 7.88 -16.84
N MET A 86 0.18 8.62 -16.17
CA MET A 86 -0.98 9.26 -16.81
C MET A 86 -0.55 10.30 -17.84
N ASN A 87 0.42 11.17 -17.50
CA ASN A 87 0.92 12.19 -18.42
C ASN A 87 1.59 11.57 -19.65
N GLU A 88 2.39 10.52 -19.47
CA GLU A 88 3.05 9.81 -20.57
C GLU A 88 2.03 9.09 -21.48
N ARG A 89 1.03 8.41 -20.89
CA ARG A 89 0.06 7.61 -21.63
C ARG A 89 -0.95 8.45 -22.40
N PHE A 90 -1.40 9.57 -21.81
CA PHE A 90 -2.50 10.38 -22.35
C PHE A 90 -2.04 11.76 -22.83
N HIS A 91 -0.72 12.01 -22.88
CA HIS A 91 -0.12 13.26 -23.33
C HIS A 91 -0.65 14.51 -22.59
N LEU A 92 -0.91 14.36 -21.29
CA LEU A 92 -1.36 15.44 -20.41
C LEU A 92 -0.15 16.32 -20.06
N GLN A 93 -0.16 17.57 -20.50
CA GLN A 93 0.90 18.56 -20.21
C GLN A 93 0.73 19.20 -18.84
#